data_AF-A0A1F8RKG9-F1
#
_entry.id   AF-A0A1F8RKG9-F1
#
_cell.length_a   1.000
_cell.length_b   1.000
_cell.length_c   1.000
_cell.angle_alpha   90.00
_cell.angle_beta   90.00
_cell.angle_gamma   90.00
#
_symmetry.space_group_name_H-M   'P 1'
#
loop_
_entity.id
_entity.type
_entity.pdbx_description
1 polymer ?
#
loop_
_entity_poly.entity_id
_entity_poly.type
_entity_poly.pdbx_seq_one_letter_code
_entity_poly.pdbx_strand_id
1 'polypeptide(L)' 'MAIEVPSRVQLSDEELDALIDAEARKRLGISGEEFKEKYAKKELPDTPAAREIAMLLKLAA' A
#
# COMPACT_ATOMS: atom_id res chain seq x y z
N MET A 1 -14.63 4.78 -34.39
CA MET A 1 -13.42 4.41 -33.61
C MET A 1 -13.80 4.53 -32.15
N ALA A 2 -13.83 3.41 -31.42
CA ALA A 2 -14.07 3.44 -29.99
C ALA A 2 -12.82 4.01 -29.32
N ILE A 3 -13.00 5.07 -28.55
CA ILE A 3 -11.98 5.59 -27.64
C ILE A 3 -11.82 4.55 -26.53
N GLU A 4 -10.84 3.68 -26.69
CA GLU A 4 -10.35 2.80 -25.63
C GLU A 4 -9.74 3.69 -24.55
N VAL A 5 -10.56 4.10 -23.59
CA VAL A 5 -10.07 4.62 -22.31
C VAL A 5 -9.23 3.51 -21.68
N PRO A 6 -7.91 3.69 -21.47
CA PRO A 6 -7.12 2.69 -20.78
C PRO A 6 -7.70 2.55 -19.37
N SER A 7 -8.34 1.41 -19.19
CA SER A 7 -8.94 0.92 -17.95
C SER A 7 -7.98 1.17 -16.79
N ARG A 8 -8.53 1.76 -15.71
CA ARG A 8 -8.02 1.76 -14.32
C ARG A 8 -6.69 1.02 -14.18
N VAL A 9 -5.62 1.76 -13.86
CA VAL A 9 -4.32 1.20 -13.47
C VAL A 9 -4.57 0.16 -12.37
N GLN A 10 -4.72 -1.11 -12.77
CA GLN A 10 -4.65 -2.24 -11.87
C GLN A 10 -3.16 -2.41 -11.66
N LEU A 11 -2.67 -1.76 -10.61
CA LEU A 11 -1.33 -2.04 -10.11
C LEU A 11 -1.27 -3.55 -9.89
N SER A 12 -0.28 -4.20 -10.48
CA SER A 12 -0.03 -5.60 -10.20
C SER A 12 0.30 -5.76 -8.72
N ASP A 13 0.05 -6.94 -8.14
CA ASP A 13 0.35 -7.20 -6.73
C ASP A 13 1.79 -6.83 -6.36
N GLU A 14 2.74 -7.05 -7.28
CA GLU A 14 4.15 -6.67 -7.15
C GLU A 14 4.39 -5.16 -7.12
N GLU A 15 3.68 -4.38 -7.96
CA GLU A 15 3.80 -2.92 -7.98
C GLU A 15 3.19 -2.30 -6.71
N LEU A 16 2.09 -2.89 -6.23
CA LEU A 16 1.44 -2.47 -5.01
C LEU A 16 2.30 -2.80 -3.77
N ASP A 17 2.96 -3.96 -3.77
CA ASP A 17 3.94 -4.34 -2.75
C ASP A 17 5.11 -3.34 -2.70
N ALA A 18 5.68 -3.04 -3.86
CA ALA A 18 6.78 -2.07 -3.99
C ALA A 18 6.37 -0.66 -3.51
N LEU A 19 5.14 -0.23 -3.79
CA LEU A 19 4.60 1.03 -3.30
C LEU A 19 4.44 1.04 -1.77
N ILE A 20 3.91 -0.04 -1.20
CA ILE A 20 3.76 -0.19 0.25
C ILE A 20 5.13 -0.18 0.93
N ASP A 21 6.14 -0.89 0.40
CA ASP A 21 7.50 -0.86 0.94
C ASP A 21 8.14 0.52 0.85
N ALA A 22 8.00 1.20 -0.28
CA ALA A 22 8.53 2.55 -0.47
C ALA A 22 7.90 3.55 0.52
N GLU A 23 6.57 3.55 0.65
CA GLU A 23 5.86 4.47 1.56
C GLU A 23 6.08 4.12 3.04
N ALA A 24 6.11 2.83 3.39
CA ALA A 24 6.42 2.38 4.75
C ALA A 24 7.83 2.83 5.16
N ARG A 25 8.83 2.67 4.29
CA ARG A 25 10.20 3.13 4.57
C ARG A 25 10.28 4.64 4.69
N LYS A 26 9.63 5.35 3.77
CA LYS A 26 9.71 6.81 3.71
C LYS A 26 8.98 7.50 4.87
N ARG A 27 7.79 7.03 5.23
CA ARG A 27 6.93 7.70 6.23
C ARG A 27 7.07 7.13 7.64
N LEU A 28 7.31 5.83 7.75
CA LEU A 28 7.32 5.12 9.04
C LEU A 28 8.71 4.59 9.41
N GLY A 29 9.67 4.59 8.48
CA GLY A 29 11.03 4.09 8.71
C GLY A 29 11.12 2.57 8.84
N ILE A 30 10.08 1.84 8.40
CA ILE A 30 10.00 0.37 8.48
C ILE A 30 9.83 -0.23 7.09
N SER A 31 10.12 -1.52 6.90
CA SER A 31 9.89 -2.19 5.61
C SER A 31 8.39 -2.40 5.35
N GLY A 32 8.01 -2.59 4.08
CA GLY A 32 6.63 -2.93 3.71
C GLY A 32 6.15 -4.24 4.35
N GLU A 33 7.05 -5.21 4.48
CA GLU A 33 6.77 -6.49 5.15
C GLU A 33 6.50 -6.29 6.65
N GLU A 34 7.34 -5.51 7.34
CA GLU A 34 7.13 -5.19 8.76
C GLU A 34 5.84 -4.38 8.97
N PHE A 35 5.51 -3.48 8.03
CA PHE A 35 4.26 -2.76 8.04
C PHE A 35 3.05 -3.71 7.94
N LYS A 36 3.08 -4.70 7.04
CA LYS A 36 2.02 -5.70 6.90
C LYS A 36 1.85 -6.54 8.15
N GLU A 37 2.95 -6.99 8.75
CA GLU A 37 2.91 -7.74 10.02
C GLU A 37 2.29 -6.91 11.15
N LYS A 38 2.75 -5.67 11.33
CA LYS A 38 2.21 -4.76 12.35
C LYS A 38 0.76 -4.39 12.07
N TYR A 39 0.36 -4.24 10.80
CA TYR A 39 -1.03 -4.00 10.41
C TYR A 39 -1.92 -5.19 10.77
N ALA A 40 -1.48 -6.41 10.45
CA ALA A 40 -2.20 -7.65 10.81
C ALA A 40 -2.36 -7.82 12.33
N LYS A 41 -1.35 -7.42 13.10
CA LYS A 41 -1.36 -7.43 14.57
C LYS A 41 -2.05 -6.20 15.19
N LYS A 42 -2.48 -5.22 14.39
CA LYS A 42 -3.03 -3.93 14.82
C LYS A 42 -2.10 -3.12 15.74
N GLU A 43 -0.79 -3.24 15.52
CA GLU A 43 0.27 -2.57 16.27
C GLU A 43 0.81 -1.33 15.56
N LEU A 44 0.21 -0.94 14.44
CA LEU A 44 0.62 0.29 13.74
C LEU A 44 0.24 1.54 14.54
N PRO A 45 1.08 2.58 14.52
CA PRO A 45 0.77 3.82 15.18
C PRO A 45 -0.43 4.49 14.51
N ASP A 46 -1.30 5.14 15.29
CA ASP A 46 -2.47 5.85 14.77
C ASP A 46 -2.07 7.18 14.12
N THR A 47 -1.44 7.08 12.95
CA THR A 47 -0.94 8.20 12.17
C THR A 47 -1.63 8.24 10.81
N PRO A 48 -1.79 9.43 10.19
CA PRO A 48 -2.32 9.55 8.83
C PRO A 48 -1.54 8.68 7.84
N ALA A 49 -0.21 8.65 7.96
CA ALA A 49 0.67 7.84 7.13
C ALA A 49 0.34 6.33 7.21
N ALA A 50 0.21 5.78 8.43
CA ALA A 50 -0.14 4.38 8.59
C ALA A 50 -1.54 4.06 8.03
N ARG A 51 -2.50 4.98 8.17
CA ARG A 51 -3.85 4.82 7.60
C ARG A 51 -3.86 4.84 6.08
N GLU A 52 -3.10 5.74 5.45
CA GLU A 52 -2.97 5.83 3.99
C GLU A 52 -2.34 4.55 3.41
N ILE A 53 -1.25 4.06 4.02
CA ILE A 53 -0.59 2.82 3.56
C ILE A 53 -1.49 1.59 3.81
N ALA A 54 -2.26 1.57 4.91
CA ALA A 54 -3.24 0.53 5.17
C ALA A 54 -4.41 0.51 4.17
N MET A 55 -4.78 1.67 3.61
CA MET A 55 -5.76 1.73 2.51
C MET A 55 -5.22 1.07 1.25
N LEU A 56 -3.92 1.24 0.94
CA LEU A 56 -3.28 0.55 -0.19
C LEU A 56 -3.35 -0.97 -0.03
N LEU A 57 -3.14 -1.49 1.19
CA LEU A 57 -3.30 -2.92 1.48
C LEU A 57 -4.72 -3.42 1.25
N LYS A 58 -5.75 -2.62 1.57
CA LYS A 58 -7.15 -2.99 1.33
C LYS A 58 -7.54 -2.99 -0.14
N LEU A 59 -6.81 -2.29 -0.99
CA LEU A 59 -7.00 -2.31 -2.45
C LEU A 59 -6.31 -3.52 -3.09
N ALA A 60 -5.33 -4.13 -2.41
CA ALA A 60 -4.61 -5.32 -2.84
C ALA A 60 -5.35 -6.65 -2.54
N ALA A 61 -6.31 -6.63 -1.60
CA ALA A 61 -6.90 -7.81 -0.99
C ALA A 61 -8.24 -8.22 -1.60
#